data_AF-A0A660W375-F1
#
_entry.id   AF-A0A660W375-F1
#
_cell.length_a   1.000
_cell.length_b   1.000
_cell.length_c   1.000
_cell.angle_alpha   90.00
_cell.angle_beta   90.00
_cell.angle_gamma   90.00
#
_symmetry.space_group_name_H-M   'P 1'
#
loop_
_entity.id
_entity.type
_entity.pdbx_description
1 polymer ?
#
loop_
_entity_poly.entity_id
_entity_poly.type
_entity_poly.pdbx_seq_one_letter_code
_entity_poly.pdbx_strand_id
1 'polypeptide(L)'
;MEMSEMDGRRPYILCLAAFLLLAVPAYAAGRTNYHVSGTFLYYDHEGRIRPAAAVTARIMDRDPSPGDKDDLLTVVETDSEGRFSAEFTAQEYQDIYIVFVADNGTWRVVDSNEKTFMWFTPVIWDVCKDDAEVDFGKQTIGHNSDDLGERHNVGAMWIYQAVRRSAEFCNERRIALTGDKGIYTVIWTDVDNATYSSGMRTRIAHNHAYQYDVVIHETGHVLMHAHSAMPSGSGGRHRIDRAYNRQLAWAEGWATFYAACVLFDRGVNDADLPFFAGGVSVEHIPPRFARGDRNEMRVVGALWDFYDLNNDGSDGVSIKFSAIFKALAASNGRPIADFESFVMLLVSEIDADAGTVRAMHAALRHNTINYSMTKMMKARGH
;
A
#
# COMPACT_ATOMS: atom_id res chain seq x y z
N MET A 1 -23.78 27.89 -106.59
CA MET A 1 -24.95 28.79 -106.49
C MET A 1 -25.50 28.60 -105.09
N GLU A 2 -25.33 29.63 -104.26
CA GLU A 2 -25.78 29.73 -102.88
C GLU A 2 -27.29 29.49 -102.75
N MET A 3 -27.75 29.05 -101.57
CA MET A 3 -28.63 29.88 -100.73
C MET A 3 -28.88 29.27 -99.35
N SER A 4 -29.29 30.18 -98.46
CA SER A 4 -29.20 30.24 -97.00
C SER A 4 -30.33 29.59 -96.20
N GLU A 5 -30.01 29.35 -94.92
CA GLU A 5 -30.78 29.57 -93.66
C GLU A 5 -32.32 29.47 -93.65
N MET A 6 -32.87 28.73 -92.67
CA MET A 6 -33.57 29.36 -91.54
C MET A 6 -33.93 28.42 -90.37
N ASP A 7 -33.96 29.05 -89.20
CA ASP A 7 -34.16 28.66 -87.79
C ASP A 7 -35.54 28.06 -87.43
N GLY A 8 -35.63 27.38 -86.27
CA GLY A 8 -36.91 26.86 -85.75
C GLY A 8 -36.85 25.92 -84.54
N ARG A 9 -36.60 26.49 -83.35
CA ARG A 9 -36.63 25.93 -81.98
C ARG A 9 -37.67 24.82 -81.69
N ARG A 10 -37.27 23.81 -80.91
CA ARG A 10 -38.15 22.88 -80.16
C ARG A 10 -37.76 22.81 -78.67
N PRO A 11 -38.73 22.59 -77.74
CA PRO A 11 -38.51 22.71 -76.30
C PRO A 11 -37.87 21.45 -75.68
N TYR A 12 -37.09 21.67 -74.61
CA TYR A 12 -36.48 20.66 -73.76
C TYR A 12 -37.52 19.97 -72.87
N ILE A 13 -37.57 18.64 -72.90
CA ILE A 13 -38.28 17.81 -71.92
C ILE A 13 -37.28 17.46 -70.81
N LEU A 14 -37.46 18.04 -69.62
CA LEU A 14 -36.77 17.62 -68.40
C LEU A 14 -37.27 16.22 -68.00
N CYS A 15 -36.38 15.23 -68.01
CA CYS A 15 -36.60 13.97 -67.29
C CYS A 15 -36.26 14.17 -65.81
N LEU A 16 -37.28 14.16 -64.95
CA LEU A 16 -37.12 14.04 -63.50
C LEU A 16 -36.70 12.61 -63.18
N ALA A 17 -35.45 12.40 -62.77
CA ALA A 17 -35.02 11.14 -62.16
C ALA A 17 -35.46 11.13 -60.69
N ALA A 18 -36.45 10.30 -60.36
CA ALA A 18 -36.82 10.04 -58.98
C ALA A 18 -35.76 9.13 -58.33
N PHE A 19 -34.87 9.72 -57.52
CA PHE A 19 -34.05 8.96 -56.58
C PHE A 19 -34.94 8.46 -55.45
N LEU A 20 -35.27 7.16 -55.47
CA LEU A 20 -35.79 6.47 -54.30
C LEU A 20 -34.64 6.39 -53.28
N LEU A 21 -34.63 7.31 -52.31
CA LEU A 21 -33.88 7.15 -51.07
C LEU A 21 -34.54 6.00 -50.28
N LEU A 22 -34.01 4.79 -50.45
CA LEU A 22 -34.24 3.73 -49.47
C LEU A 22 -33.59 4.18 -48.17
N ALA A 23 -34.41 4.65 -47.24
CA ALA A 23 -34.01 4.83 -45.86
C ALA A 23 -33.61 3.45 -45.31
N VAL A 24 -32.31 3.16 -45.32
CA VAL A 24 -31.77 2.09 -44.48
C VAL A 24 -32.10 2.51 -43.06
N PRO A 25 -32.86 1.70 -42.28
CA PRO A 25 -33.07 2.02 -40.88
C PRO A 25 -31.69 2.14 -40.25
N ALA A 26 -31.36 3.32 -39.75
CA ALA A 26 -30.21 3.48 -38.87
C ALA A 26 -30.48 2.53 -37.70
N TYR A 27 -29.78 1.39 -37.68
CA TYR A 27 -29.65 0.60 -36.47
C TYR A 27 -29.02 1.55 -35.47
N ALA A 28 -29.81 2.10 -34.56
CA ALA A 28 -29.28 2.68 -33.35
C ALA A 28 -28.53 1.54 -32.68
N ALA A 29 -27.19 1.56 -32.75
CA ALA A 29 -26.35 0.57 -32.11
C ALA A 29 -26.71 0.59 -30.62
N GLY A 30 -27.47 -0.41 -30.18
CA GLY A 30 -27.90 -0.53 -28.80
C GLY A 30 -26.66 -0.71 -27.95
N ARG A 31 -26.47 0.15 -26.96
CA ARG A 31 -25.45 -0.09 -25.94
C ARG A 31 -25.88 -1.29 -25.10
N THR A 32 -24.97 -2.22 -24.92
CA THR A 32 -25.11 -3.35 -24.00
C THR A 32 -24.50 -2.96 -22.66
N ASN A 33 -25.19 -3.27 -21.56
CA ASN A 33 -24.62 -3.19 -20.22
C ASN A 33 -23.92 -4.52 -19.92
N TYR A 34 -22.62 -4.48 -19.73
CA TYR A 34 -21.81 -5.62 -19.32
C TYR A 34 -21.65 -5.60 -17.81
N HIS A 35 -21.78 -6.77 -17.19
CA HIS A 35 -21.47 -7.02 -15.80
C HIS A 35 -20.34 -8.06 -15.74
N VAL A 36 -19.21 -7.67 -15.15
CA VAL A 36 -18.00 -8.49 -15.07
C VAL A 36 -17.65 -8.71 -13.61
N SER A 37 -17.42 -9.96 -13.20
CA SER A 37 -17.12 -10.30 -11.83
C SER A 37 -16.11 -11.43 -11.69
N GLY A 38 -15.62 -11.63 -10.47
CA GLY A 38 -14.73 -12.74 -10.13
C GLY A 38 -14.10 -12.58 -8.76
N THR A 39 -13.13 -13.43 -8.44
CA THR A 39 -12.37 -13.41 -7.20
C THR A 39 -10.87 -13.57 -7.48
N PHE A 40 -10.05 -12.68 -6.93
CA PHE A 40 -8.60 -12.73 -7.02
C PHE A 40 -7.97 -13.18 -5.71
N LEU A 41 -7.14 -14.22 -5.80
CA LEU A 41 -6.56 -14.95 -4.67
C LEU A 41 -5.05 -15.11 -4.87
N TYR A 42 -4.33 -15.40 -3.80
CA TYR A 42 -2.91 -15.74 -3.84
C TYR A 42 -2.58 -16.80 -2.80
N TYR A 43 -1.51 -17.57 -3.02
CA TYR A 43 -0.95 -18.39 -1.95
C TYR A 43 -0.08 -17.52 -1.04
N ASP A 44 -0.30 -17.55 0.28
CA ASP A 44 0.63 -16.98 1.24
C ASP A 44 1.93 -17.79 1.34
N HIS A 45 2.91 -17.27 2.07
CA HIS A 45 4.23 -17.89 2.21
C HIS A 45 4.19 -19.24 2.94
N GLU A 46 3.08 -19.56 3.61
CA GLU A 46 2.81 -20.87 4.21
C GLU A 46 2.00 -21.80 3.29
N GLY A 47 1.78 -21.40 2.03
CA GLY A 47 1.08 -22.20 1.03
C GLY A 47 -0.45 -22.24 1.21
N ARG A 48 -1.04 -21.32 1.97
CA ARG A 48 -2.50 -21.21 2.16
C ARG A 48 -3.07 -20.19 1.19
N ILE A 49 -4.26 -20.47 0.66
CA ILE A 49 -4.96 -19.54 -0.23
C ILE A 49 -5.54 -18.38 0.60
N ARG A 50 -5.28 -17.16 0.16
CA ARG A 50 -5.75 -15.91 0.77
C ARG A 50 -6.41 -14.99 -0.27
N PRO A 51 -7.39 -14.17 0.13
CA PRO A 51 -7.94 -13.14 -0.74
C PRO A 51 -6.90 -12.04 -1.02
N ALA A 52 -6.73 -11.69 -2.29
CA ALA A 52 -5.89 -10.56 -2.68
C ALA A 52 -6.73 -9.28 -2.62
N ALA A 53 -6.82 -8.67 -1.44
CA ALA A 53 -7.63 -7.49 -1.20
C ALA A 53 -6.92 -6.19 -1.63
N ALA A 54 -7.71 -5.14 -1.87
CA ALA A 54 -7.26 -3.80 -2.27
C ALA A 54 -6.42 -3.75 -3.56
N VAL A 55 -6.49 -4.77 -4.41
CA VAL A 55 -5.80 -4.83 -5.70
C VAL A 55 -6.66 -4.17 -6.77
N THR A 56 -6.05 -3.32 -7.59
CA THR A 56 -6.71 -2.74 -8.77
C THR A 56 -6.95 -3.82 -9.82
N ALA A 57 -8.20 -4.03 -10.20
CA ALA A 57 -8.61 -4.84 -11.34
C ALA A 57 -8.99 -3.91 -12.50
N ARG A 58 -8.23 -3.98 -13.60
CA ARG A 58 -8.53 -3.28 -14.85
C ARG A 58 -9.25 -4.25 -15.77
N ILE A 59 -10.47 -3.90 -16.16
CA ILE A 59 -11.27 -4.66 -17.12
C ILE A 59 -10.87 -4.13 -18.49
N MET A 60 -10.37 -5.01 -19.35
CA MET A 60 -9.79 -4.68 -20.66
C MET A 60 -10.58 -5.36 -21.77
N ASP A 61 -10.64 -4.71 -22.93
CA ASP A 61 -11.02 -5.30 -24.21
C ASP A 61 -9.75 -5.64 -24.99
N ARG A 62 -9.68 -6.84 -25.57
CA ARG A 62 -8.53 -7.24 -26.37
C ARG A 62 -8.77 -6.96 -27.85
N ASP A 63 -7.88 -6.19 -28.46
CA ASP A 63 -7.93 -6.01 -29.91
C ASP A 63 -7.13 -7.11 -30.62
N PRO A 64 -7.75 -7.94 -31.48
CA PRO A 64 -7.06 -9.04 -32.14
C PRO A 64 -6.14 -8.60 -33.28
N SER A 65 -6.31 -7.37 -33.78
CA SER A 65 -5.58 -6.82 -34.91
C SER A 65 -4.14 -6.44 -34.54
N PRO A 66 -3.13 -6.87 -35.32
CA PRO A 66 -1.74 -6.53 -35.06
C PRO A 66 -1.51 -5.01 -35.09
N GLY A 67 -1.17 -4.42 -33.93
CA GLY A 67 -0.85 -3.00 -33.79
C GLY A 67 -1.94 -2.17 -33.11
N ASP A 68 -3.14 -2.73 -32.95
CA ASP A 68 -4.19 -2.14 -32.13
C ASP A 68 -3.85 -2.33 -30.64
N LYS A 69 -4.37 -1.43 -29.81
CA LYS A 69 -4.03 -1.37 -28.38
C LYS A 69 -5.27 -1.71 -27.59
N ASP A 70 -5.20 -2.80 -26.83
CA ASP A 70 -6.22 -3.19 -25.87
C ASP A 70 -6.81 -2.00 -25.11
N ASP A 71 -8.13 -1.88 -25.16
CA ASP A 71 -8.87 -0.77 -24.58
C ASP A 71 -9.17 -1.01 -23.09
N LEU A 72 -8.99 0.03 -22.28
CA LEU A 72 -9.41 0.01 -20.89
C LEU A 72 -10.91 0.32 -20.80
N LEU A 73 -11.69 -0.67 -20.36
CA LEU A 73 -13.15 -0.54 -20.25
C LEU A 73 -13.56 0.10 -18.93
N THR A 74 -13.02 -0.40 -17.81
CA THR A 74 -13.27 0.15 -16.47
C THR A 74 -12.22 -0.32 -15.46
N VAL A 75 -12.21 0.30 -14.28
CA VAL A 75 -11.29 -0.01 -13.18
C VAL A 75 -12.08 -0.14 -11.89
N VAL A 76 -11.85 -1.23 -11.17
CA VAL A 76 -12.39 -1.47 -9.83
C VAL A 76 -11.28 -1.95 -8.90
N GLU A 77 -11.57 -1.99 -7.61
CA GLU A 77 -10.67 -2.56 -6.60
C GLU A 77 -11.31 -3.83 -6.03
N THR A 78 -10.49 -4.85 -5.77
CA THR A 78 -10.95 -6.06 -5.08
C THR A 78 -11.29 -5.77 -3.63
N ASP A 79 -12.40 -6.31 -3.13
CA ASP A 79 -12.82 -6.19 -1.75
C ASP A 79 -11.94 -7.00 -0.76
N SER A 80 -12.30 -7.00 0.53
CA SER A 80 -11.62 -7.74 1.59
C SER A 80 -11.61 -9.26 1.39
N GLU A 81 -12.52 -9.78 0.58
CA GLU A 81 -12.63 -11.20 0.22
C GLU A 81 -12.03 -11.48 -1.17
N GLY A 82 -11.34 -10.49 -1.75
CA GLY A 82 -10.69 -10.59 -3.06
C GLY A 82 -11.66 -10.50 -4.23
N ARG A 83 -12.94 -10.21 -4.00
CA ARG A 83 -13.92 -10.14 -5.09
C ARG A 83 -13.87 -8.81 -5.80
N PHE A 84 -14.14 -8.84 -7.10
CA PHE A 84 -14.37 -7.64 -7.89
C PHE A 84 -15.67 -7.78 -8.68
N SER A 85 -16.35 -6.66 -8.91
CA SER A 85 -17.53 -6.56 -9.75
C SER A 85 -17.52 -5.20 -10.43
N ALA A 86 -17.77 -5.16 -11.72
CA ALA A 86 -17.78 -3.94 -12.51
C ALA A 86 -18.94 -3.97 -13.51
N GLU A 87 -19.53 -2.80 -13.73
CA GLU A 87 -20.51 -2.58 -14.80
C GLU A 87 -19.98 -1.53 -15.76
N PHE A 88 -20.17 -1.76 -17.06
CA PHE A 88 -19.85 -0.77 -18.10
C PHE A 88 -20.76 -0.94 -19.32
N THR A 89 -20.76 0.04 -20.22
CA THR A 89 -21.57 -0.01 -21.44
C THR A 89 -20.70 0.07 -22.68
N ALA A 90 -20.87 -0.87 -23.61
CA ALA A 90 -20.19 -0.85 -24.90
C ALA A 90 -21.18 -1.10 -26.06
N GLN A 91 -20.81 -0.70 -27.28
CA GLN A 91 -21.66 -0.81 -28.48
C GLN A 91 -21.37 -2.08 -29.30
N GLU A 92 -20.25 -2.73 -29.04
CA GLU A 92 -19.72 -3.84 -29.85
C GLU A 92 -19.51 -5.08 -28.99
N TYR A 93 -19.16 -6.20 -29.64
CA TYR A 93 -18.67 -7.40 -28.96
C TYR A 93 -17.38 -7.06 -28.22
N GLN A 94 -17.11 -7.74 -27.11
CA GLN A 94 -15.95 -7.47 -26.27
C GLN A 94 -15.16 -8.76 -26.05
N ASP A 95 -13.84 -8.66 -26.15
CA ASP A 95 -12.88 -9.71 -25.86
C ASP A 95 -12.28 -9.46 -24.47
N ILE A 96 -13.04 -9.81 -23.44
CA ILE A 96 -12.81 -9.32 -22.08
C ILE A 96 -11.69 -10.11 -21.40
N TYR A 97 -10.75 -9.40 -20.76
CA TYR A 97 -9.81 -9.96 -19.79
C TYR A 97 -9.53 -8.98 -18.66
N ILE A 98 -8.98 -9.47 -17.55
CA ILE A 98 -8.66 -8.66 -16.37
C ILE A 98 -7.16 -8.55 -16.20
N VAL A 99 -6.70 -7.32 -15.91
CA VAL A 99 -5.34 -7.05 -15.42
C VAL A 99 -5.42 -6.64 -13.96
N PHE A 100 -4.94 -7.51 -13.08
CA PHE A 100 -4.72 -7.18 -11.68
C PHE A 100 -3.38 -6.46 -11.54
N VAL A 101 -3.37 -5.30 -10.88
CA VAL A 101 -2.20 -4.43 -10.79
C VAL A 101 -1.84 -4.18 -9.33
N ALA A 102 -0.57 -4.39 -8.99
CA ALA A 102 -0.02 -4.07 -7.67
C ALA A 102 0.18 -2.54 -7.49
N ASP A 103 -0.86 -1.76 -7.74
CA ASP A 103 -0.92 -0.30 -7.63
C ASP A 103 -2.39 0.12 -7.46
N ASN A 104 -2.72 0.83 -6.39
CA ASN A 104 -4.07 1.38 -6.14
C ASN A 104 -4.08 2.90 -6.01
N GLY A 105 -3.04 3.58 -6.50
CA GLY A 105 -2.88 5.02 -6.38
C GLY A 105 -2.47 5.53 -5.00
N THR A 106 -2.44 4.67 -3.97
CA THR A 106 -1.88 5.01 -2.64
C THR A 106 -0.51 4.36 -2.44
N TRP A 107 -0.39 3.07 -2.75
CA TRP A 107 0.90 2.38 -2.81
C TRP A 107 0.99 1.48 -4.04
N ARG A 108 2.24 1.14 -4.40
CA ARG A 108 2.53 0.24 -5.50
C ARG A 108 3.77 -0.61 -5.26
N VAL A 109 3.81 -1.79 -5.86
CA VAL A 109 4.99 -2.67 -5.88
C VAL A 109 5.52 -2.77 -7.30
N VAL A 110 6.81 -2.48 -7.46
CA VAL A 110 7.50 -2.41 -8.76
C VAL A 110 8.77 -3.26 -8.75
N ASP A 111 9.21 -3.70 -9.92
CA ASP A 111 10.50 -4.36 -10.11
C ASP A 111 11.67 -3.35 -10.02
N SER A 112 12.91 -3.83 -10.21
CA SER A 112 14.11 -3.00 -10.20
C SER A 112 14.16 -1.95 -11.31
N ASN A 113 13.35 -2.09 -12.36
CA ASN A 113 13.19 -1.16 -13.47
C ASN A 113 11.97 -0.24 -13.30
N GLU A 114 11.36 -0.22 -12.11
CA GLU A 114 10.16 0.53 -11.76
C GLU A 114 8.91 0.14 -12.56
N LYS A 115 8.86 -1.09 -13.08
CA LYS A 115 7.64 -1.63 -13.70
C LYS A 115 6.76 -2.26 -12.64
N THR A 116 5.51 -1.83 -12.59
CA THR A 116 4.52 -2.39 -11.67
C THR A 116 4.24 -3.86 -11.97
N PHE A 117 4.14 -4.68 -10.93
CA PHE A 117 3.73 -6.08 -11.05
C PHE A 117 2.26 -6.19 -11.47
N MET A 118 1.98 -7.11 -12.39
CA MET A 118 0.66 -7.30 -12.99
C MET A 118 0.37 -8.77 -13.22
N TRP A 119 -0.89 -9.18 -13.06
CA TRP A 119 -1.38 -10.52 -13.35
C TRP A 119 -2.57 -10.45 -14.30
N PHE A 120 -2.66 -11.41 -15.21
CA PHE A 120 -3.61 -11.41 -16.31
C PHE A 120 -4.50 -12.65 -16.22
N THR A 121 -5.78 -12.49 -16.49
CA THR A 121 -6.66 -13.64 -16.75
C THR A 121 -6.53 -14.08 -18.21
N PRO A 122 -6.99 -15.30 -18.56
CA PRO A 122 -7.34 -15.61 -19.94
C PRO A 122 -8.36 -14.61 -20.50
N VAL A 123 -8.39 -14.50 -21.83
CA VAL A 123 -9.39 -13.71 -22.56
C VAL A 123 -10.64 -14.55 -22.75
N ILE A 124 -11.80 -13.97 -22.50
CA ILE A 124 -13.10 -14.50 -22.87
C ILE A 124 -13.52 -13.78 -24.16
N TRP A 125 -13.53 -14.52 -25.26
CA TRP A 125 -13.74 -13.99 -26.61
C TRP A 125 -15.21 -13.81 -26.94
N ASP A 126 -15.50 -12.83 -27.80
CA ASP A 126 -16.78 -12.62 -28.46
C ASP A 126 -17.96 -12.44 -27.47
N VAL A 127 -17.75 -11.78 -26.32
CA VAL A 127 -18.81 -11.52 -25.33
C VAL A 127 -19.85 -10.60 -25.98
N CYS A 128 -21.08 -11.11 -26.08
CA CYS A 128 -22.14 -10.49 -26.87
C CYS A 128 -23.25 -9.88 -26.00
N LYS A 129 -24.10 -9.08 -26.65
CA LYS A 129 -25.25 -8.42 -26.01
C LYS A 129 -26.25 -9.34 -25.30
N ASP A 130 -26.34 -10.59 -25.74
CA ASP A 130 -27.27 -11.59 -25.19
C ASP A 130 -26.64 -12.39 -24.03
N ASP A 131 -25.34 -12.18 -23.77
CA ASP A 131 -24.54 -12.85 -22.73
C ASP A 131 -23.55 -11.87 -22.08
N ALA A 132 -24.09 -10.76 -21.57
CA ALA A 132 -23.29 -9.65 -21.02
C ALA A 132 -22.87 -9.87 -19.55
N GLU A 133 -23.03 -11.08 -19.03
CA GLU A 133 -22.65 -11.50 -17.67
C GLU A 133 -21.39 -12.36 -17.75
N VAL A 134 -20.25 -11.81 -17.32
CA VAL A 134 -18.95 -12.48 -17.41
C VAL A 134 -18.40 -12.72 -16.01
N ASP A 135 -18.36 -13.98 -15.60
CA ASP A 135 -17.73 -14.40 -14.34
C ASP A 135 -16.40 -15.12 -14.61
N PHE A 136 -15.30 -14.48 -14.18
CA PHE A 136 -13.96 -15.05 -14.25
C PHE A 136 -13.71 -16.12 -13.18
N GLY A 137 -14.66 -16.36 -12.27
CA GLY A 137 -14.52 -17.31 -11.19
C GLY A 137 -13.34 -16.97 -10.26
N LYS A 138 -12.63 -18.01 -9.79
CA LYS A 138 -11.47 -17.85 -8.91
C LYS A 138 -10.17 -17.81 -9.71
N GLN A 139 -9.50 -16.67 -9.67
CA GLN A 139 -8.19 -16.43 -10.26
C GLN A 139 -7.16 -16.44 -9.13
N THR A 140 -6.21 -17.38 -9.15
CA THR A 140 -5.23 -17.55 -8.06
C THR A 140 -3.81 -17.43 -8.59
N ILE A 141 -3.00 -16.53 -8.01
CA ILE A 141 -1.55 -16.50 -8.28
C ILE A 141 -0.95 -17.78 -7.72
N GLY A 142 -0.34 -18.61 -8.58
CA GLY A 142 0.29 -19.87 -8.17
C GLY A 142 1.49 -19.68 -7.24
N HIS A 143 1.74 -20.65 -6.36
CA HIS A 143 2.84 -20.61 -5.38
C HIS A 143 4.25 -20.72 -6.00
N ASN A 144 4.37 -21.37 -7.16
CA ASN A 144 5.65 -21.57 -7.88
C ASN A 144 5.76 -20.71 -9.13
N SER A 145 5.15 -19.53 -9.12
CA SER A 145 5.07 -18.67 -10.30
C SER A 145 6.39 -17.96 -10.64
N ASP A 146 7.48 -18.32 -9.96
CA ASP A 146 8.86 -17.92 -10.23
C ASP A 146 9.34 -18.34 -11.65
N ASP A 147 8.74 -19.40 -12.23
CA ASP A 147 9.15 -19.99 -13.52
C ASP A 147 8.52 -19.33 -14.78
N LEU A 148 7.65 -18.31 -14.64
CA LEU A 148 6.93 -17.71 -15.78
C LEU A 148 7.45 -16.35 -16.26
N GLY A 149 8.64 -15.94 -15.80
CA GLY A 149 9.28 -14.69 -16.20
C GLY A 149 8.73 -13.49 -15.44
N GLU A 150 9.62 -12.84 -14.68
CA GLU A 150 9.66 -11.49 -14.08
C GLU A 150 8.38 -10.76 -13.58
N ARG A 151 7.14 -11.11 -13.95
CA ARG A 151 5.92 -10.33 -13.64
C ARG A 151 4.78 -11.10 -12.99
N HIS A 152 4.83 -12.43 -12.94
CA HIS A 152 3.84 -13.25 -12.26
C HIS A 152 4.34 -13.74 -10.92
N ASN A 153 4.86 -12.89 -10.03
CA ASN A 153 5.48 -13.38 -8.82
C ASN A 153 4.60 -13.20 -7.58
N VAL A 154 4.35 -14.30 -6.86
CA VAL A 154 3.57 -14.30 -5.62
C VAL A 154 4.23 -13.46 -4.52
N GLY A 155 5.56 -13.33 -4.53
CA GLY A 155 6.32 -12.47 -3.61
C GLY A 155 5.97 -11.00 -3.72
N ALA A 156 5.72 -10.48 -4.93
CA ALA A 156 5.24 -9.10 -5.09
C ALA A 156 3.85 -8.92 -4.44
N MET A 157 3.00 -9.95 -4.51
CA MET A 157 1.71 -9.94 -3.82
C MET A 157 1.88 -10.02 -2.29
N TRP A 158 2.83 -10.80 -1.77
CA TRP A 158 3.13 -10.82 -0.33
C TRP A 158 3.52 -9.44 0.20
N ILE A 159 4.42 -8.76 -0.52
CA ILE A 159 4.82 -7.38 -0.21
C ILE A 159 3.61 -6.45 -0.27
N TYR A 160 2.82 -6.52 -1.33
CA TYR A 160 1.63 -5.68 -1.52
C TYR A 160 0.65 -5.83 -0.36
N GLN A 161 0.38 -7.07 0.06
CA GLN A 161 -0.55 -7.40 1.12
C GLN A 161 -0.01 -7.04 2.52
N ALA A 162 1.31 -7.04 2.72
CA ALA A 162 1.92 -6.51 3.93
C ALA A 162 1.73 -4.98 4.04
N VAL A 163 1.90 -4.24 2.92
CA VAL A 163 1.61 -2.79 2.90
C VAL A 163 0.12 -2.50 3.07
N ARG A 164 -0.78 -3.33 2.51
CA ARG A 164 -2.23 -3.22 2.76
C ARG A 164 -2.55 -3.28 4.26
N ARG A 165 -1.95 -4.20 5.01
CA ARG A 165 -2.16 -4.28 6.48
C ARG A 165 -1.77 -2.98 7.18
N SER A 166 -0.63 -2.39 6.80
CA SER A 166 -0.21 -1.07 7.28
C SER A 166 -1.24 0.02 6.94
N ALA A 167 -1.78 0.01 5.72
CA ALA A 167 -2.80 0.96 5.29
C ALA A 167 -4.10 0.82 6.08
N GLU A 168 -4.57 -0.41 6.33
CA GLU A 168 -5.77 -0.69 7.14
C GLU A 168 -5.59 -0.22 8.58
N PHE A 169 -4.47 -0.57 9.21
CA PHE A 169 -4.14 -0.13 10.55
C PHE A 169 -4.18 1.40 10.67
N CYS A 170 -3.61 2.11 9.70
CA CYS A 170 -3.64 3.57 9.60
C CYS A 170 -5.06 4.11 9.38
N ASN A 171 -5.83 3.52 8.45
CA ASN A 171 -7.20 3.94 8.11
C ASN A 171 -8.16 3.82 9.31
N GLU A 172 -8.10 2.72 10.05
CA GLU A 172 -8.87 2.52 11.30
C GLU A 172 -8.61 3.61 12.34
N ARG A 173 -7.40 4.20 12.30
CA ARG A 173 -6.93 5.24 13.23
C ARG A 173 -7.01 6.64 12.62
N ARG A 174 -7.59 6.78 11.42
CA ARG A 174 -7.70 8.04 10.65
C ARG A 174 -6.36 8.70 10.39
N ILE A 175 -5.34 7.89 10.11
CA ILE A 175 -3.99 8.34 9.74
C ILE A 175 -3.82 8.06 8.25
N ALA A 176 -3.42 9.06 7.47
CA ALA A 176 -3.09 8.86 6.06
C ALA A 176 -1.70 8.21 5.96
N LEU A 177 -1.61 7.01 5.37
CA LEU A 177 -0.33 6.28 5.23
C LEU A 177 0.75 7.13 4.55
N THR A 178 0.39 7.87 3.51
CA THR A 178 1.32 8.66 2.70
C THR A 178 1.29 10.16 2.98
N GLY A 179 0.41 10.62 3.88
CA GLY A 179 0.23 12.04 4.14
C GLY A 179 -0.08 12.81 2.85
N ASP A 180 0.66 13.89 2.61
CA ASP A 180 0.63 14.70 1.38
C ASP A 180 1.79 14.40 0.42
N LYS A 181 2.57 13.33 0.67
CA LYS A 181 3.85 13.05 -0.01
C LYS A 181 3.72 12.15 -1.25
N GLY A 182 2.50 11.83 -1.68
CA GLY A 182 2.24 11.09 -2.90
C GLY A 182 2.15 9.57 -2.70
N ILE A 183 2.64 8.80 -3.68
CA ILE A 183 2.50 7.33 -3.73
C ILE A 183 3.66 6.66 -3.00
N TYR A 184 3.36 5.72 -2.11
CA TYR A 184 4.38 4.83 -1.54
C TYR A 184 4.80 3.78 -2.58
N THR A 185 6.05 3.81 -3.02
CA THR A 185 6.60 2.82 -3.96
C THR A 185 7.51 1.82 -3.25
N VAL A 186 7.15 0.53 -3.30
CA VAL A 186 8.01 -0.56 -2.87
C VAL A 186 8.70 -1.17 -4.08
N ILE A 187 10.03 -1.15 -4.07
CA ILE A 187 10.86 -1.71 -5.13
C ILE A 187 11.32 -3.09 -4.68
N TRP A 188 10.86 -4.13 -5.35
CA TRP A 188 11.32 -5.49 -5.10
C TRP A 188 12.50 -5.80 -6.03
N THR A 189 13.67 -6.07 -5.46
CA THR A 189 14.94 -5.94 -6.18
C THR A 189 16.05 -6.78 -5.55
N ASP A 190 17.06 -7.10 -6.35
CA ASP A 190 18.28 -7.80 -5.91
C ASP A 190 19.22 -6.88 -5.11
N VAL A 191 18.78 -6.50 -3.91
CA VAL A 191 19.63 -5.89 -2.88
C VAL A 191 19.91 -6.87 -1.76
N ASP A 192 21.00 -6.66 -1.04
CA ASP A 192 21.40 -7.55 0.07
C ASP A 192 20.43 -7.50 1.26
N ASN A 193 19.73 -6.39 1.48
CA ASN A 193 18.80 -6.20 2.58
C ASN A 193 17.66 -5.24 2.21
N ALA A 194 16.54 -5.33 2.92
CA ALA A 194 15.50 -4.33 2.85
C ALA A 194 16.00 -2.98 3.39
N THR A 195 15.61 -1.88 2.73
CA THR A 195 16.02 -0.52 3.10
C THR A 195 14.97 0.51 2.70
N TYR A 196 14.71 1.49 3.55
CA TYR A 196 14.14 2.76 3.14
C TYR A 196 15.16 3.59 2.34
N SER A 197 14.79 4.00 1.12
CA SER A 197 15.70 4.65 0.16
C SER A 197 15.45 6.15 -0.06
N SER A 198 14.61 6.78 0.77
CA SER A 198 14.08 8.16 0.69
C SER A 198 12.86 8.37 -0.23
N GLY A 199 12.14 9.49 -0.03
CA GLY A 199 11.14 10.00 -0.97
C GLY A 199 9.93 9.08 -1.19
N MET A 200 9.38 8.49 -0.12
CA MET A 200 8.28 7.51 -0.20
C MET A 200 8.66 6.21 -0.91
N ARG A 201 9.93 5.79 -0.83
CA ARG A 201 10.42 4.59 -1.52
C ARG A 201 11.16 3.66 -0.57
N THR A 202 10.80 2.39 -0.62
CA THR A 202 11.53 1.30 0.05
C THR A 202 12.01 0.30 -0.97
N ARG A 203 13.12 -0.37 -0.64
CA ARG A 203 13.67 -1.48 -1.40
C ARG A 203 13.54 -2.72 -0.55
N ILE A 204 12.97 -3.79 -1.09
CA ILE A 204 12.87 -5.09 -0.43
C ILE A 204 13.78 -6.04 -1.19
N ALA A 205 14.67 -6.72 -0.47
CA ALA A 205 15.55 -7.73 -1.05
C ALA A 205 14.73 -8.87 -1.67
N HIS A 206 15.22 -9.46 -2.75
CA HIS A 206 14.53 -10.52 -3.47
C HIS A 206 14.09 -11.66 -2.53
N ASN A 207 15.01 -12.11 -1.68
CA ASN A 207 14.82 -13.17 -0.68
C ASN A 207 14.06 -12.72 0.60
N HIS A 208 13.57 -11.47 0.68
CA HIS A 208 12.84 -10.95 1.85
C HIS A 208 11.35 -10.73 1.57
N ALA A 209 10.83 -11.11 0.40
CA ALA A 209 9.41 -10.90 0.06
C ALA A 209 8.42 -11.54 1.05
N TYR A 210 8.80 -12.67 1.66
CA TYR A 210 7.99 -13.36 2.66
C TYR A 210 8.12 -12.77 4.08
N GLN A 211 9.08 -11.87 4.31
CA GLN A 211 9.36 -11.26 5.60
C GLN A 211 8.42 -10.06 5.82
N TYR A 212 7.16 -10.36 6.10
CA TYR A 212 6.09 -9.34 6.15
C TYR A 212 6.33 -8.28 7.23
N ASP A 213 6.92 -8.64 8.36
CA ASP A 213 7.31 -7.73 9.45
C ASP A 213 8.41 -6.76 9.02
N VAL A 214 9.37 -7.21 8.20
CA VAL A 214 10.39 -6.35 7.57
C VAL A 214 9.74 -5.38 6.58
N VAL A 215 8.79 -5.83 5.75
CA VAL A 215 8.07 -4.93 4.83
C VAL A 215 7.29 -3.86 5.61
N ILE A 216 6.64 -4.24 6.71
CA ILE A 216 5.88 -3.32 7.56
C ILE A 216 6.82 -2.38 8.33
N HIS A 217 7.99 -2.86 8.78
CA HIS A 217 9.05 -2.02 9.36
C HIS A 217 9.45 -0.90 8.41
N GLU A 218 9.76 -1.24 7.15
CA GLU A 218 10.08 -0.24 6.14
C GLU A 218 8.90 0.71 5.85
N THR A 219 7.66 0.23 6.00
CA THR A 219 6.47 1.08 5.94
C THR A 219 6.39 2.06 7.12
N GLY A 220 6.90 1.69 8.30
CA GLY A 220 7.01 2.58 9.46
C GLY A 220 7.94 3.78 9.19
N HIS A 221 9.05 3.57 8.48
CA HIS A 221 9.92 4.66 8.01
C HIS A 221 9.21 5.58 7.02
N VAL A 222 8.44 5.01 6.09
CA VAL A 222 7.62 5.76 5.14
C VAL A 222 6.60 6.62 5.86
N LEU A 223 5.94 6.08 6.89
CA LEU A 223 4.98 6.81 7.70
C LEU A 223 5.65 8.00 8.43
N MET A 224 6.85 7.83 9.01
CA MET A 224 7.59 8.97 9.58
C MET A 224 7.91 10.03 8.52
N HIS A 225 8.32 9.62 7.32
CA HIS A 225 8.68 10.55 6.26
C HIS A 225 7.45 11.30 5.73
N ALA A 226 6.35 10.59 5.49
CA ALA A 226 5.06 11.13 5.05
C ALA A 226 4.58 12.27 5.95
N HIS A 227 4.85 12.17 7.26
CA HIS A 227 4.43 13.14 8.26
C HIS A 227 5.56 14.05 8.76
N SER A 228 6.64 14.20 7.98
CA SER A 228 7.76 15.11 8.28
C SER A 228 8.38 14.90 9.67
N ALA A 229 8.38 13.64 10.13
CA ALA A 229 8.88 13.23 11.44
C ALA A 229 10.24 12.51 11.38
N MET A 230 10.71 12.15 10.18
CA MET A 230 12.00 11.46 9.97
C MET A 230 13.19 12.36 10.36
N PRO A 231 13.99 12.01 11.39
CA PRO A 231 15.10 12.86 11.83
C PRO A 231 16.29 12.82 10.87
N SER A 232 16.99 13.95 10.74
CA SER A 232 18.25 14.02 10.00
C SER A 232 19.32 13.14 10.67
N GLY A 233 20.07 12.35 9.89
CA GLY A 233 21.10 11.45 10.44
C GLY A 233 20.58 10.10 10.95
N SER A 234 19.32 9.77 10.65
CA SER A 234 18.69 8.46 10.90
C SER A 234 19.21 7.33 10.03
N GLY A 235 19.96 7.61 8.96
CA GLY A 235 20.44 6.56 8.05
C GLY A 235 21.74 5.91 8.53
N GLY A 236 21.96 4.66 8.10
CA GLY A 236 23.24 3.97 8.24
C GLY A 236 23.08 2.48 8.52
N ARG A 237 24.16 1.72 8.28
CA ARG A 237 24.20 0.31 8.63
C ARG A 237 24.17 0.16 10.15
N HIS A 238 23.23 -0.61 10.66
CA HIS A 238 23.05 -0.87 12.08
C HIS A 238 22.77 -2.35 12.35
N ARG A 239 22.59 -2.67 13.62
CA ARG A 239 22.26 -3.97 14.19
C ARG A 239 21.44 -3.74 15.45
N ILE A 240 20.34 -4.45 15.58
CA ILE A 240 19.39 -4.38 16.71
C ILE A 240 20.03 -4.38 18.11
N ASP A 241 21.20 -5.01 18.30
CA ASP A 241 21.81 -5.28 19.60
C ASP A 241 22.83 -4.21 20.04
N ARG A 242 23.14 -3.24 19.18
CA ARG A 242 24.22 -2.25 19.38
C ARG A 242 23.68 -0.87 19.69
N ALA A 243 24.58 0.02 20.14
CA ALA A 243 24.29 1.43 20.34
C ALA A 243 24.78 2.26 19.15
N TYR A 244 23.98 3.24 18.74
CA TYR A 244 24.22 4.14 17.62
C TYR A 244 24.03 5.61 18.04
N ASN A 245 24.00 6.51 17.06
CA ASN A 245 23.49 7.86 17.31
C ASN A 245 21.98 7.79 17.65
N ARG A 246 21.47 8.81 18.35
CA ARG A 246 20.09 8.79 18.85
C ARG A 246 19.06 8.91 17.72
N GLN A 247 19.40 9.56 16.62
CA GLN A 247 18.54 9.77 15.47
C GLN A 247 18.23 8.43 14.77
N LEU A 248 19.26 7.61 14.56
CA LEU A 248 19.17 6.27 13.96
C LEU A 248 18.43 5.32 14.89
N ALA A 249 18.80 5.26 16.17
CA ALA A 249 18.10 4.40 17.13
C ALA A 249 16.61 4.77 17.29
N TRP A 250 16.28 6.07 17.24
CA TRP A 250 14.89 6.54 17.27
C TRP A 250 14.11 6.14 16.01
N ALA A 251 14.67 6.38 14.82
CA ALA A 251 13.98 6.06 13.57
C ALA A 251 13.75 4.54 13.41
N GLU A 252 14.77 3.71 13.66
CA GLU A 252 14.64 2.25 13.56
C GLU A 252 13.75 1.69 14.68
N GLY A 253 13.82 2.27 15.89
CA GLY A 253 12.96 1.90 17.00
C GLY A 253 11.49 2.23 16.72
N TRP A 254 11.20 3.38 16.12
CA TRP A 254 9.85 3.71 15.68
C TRP A 254 9.32 2.73 14.62
N ALA A 255 10.12 2.45 13.58
CA ALA A 255 9.73 1.56 12.50
C ALA A 255 9.40 0.15 13.00
N THR A 256 10.21 -0.37 13.92
CA THR A 256 10.01 -1.68 14.54
C THR A 256 8.77 -1.68 15.44
N PHE A 257 8.58 -0.64 16.27
CA PHE A 257 7.39 -0.48 17.11
C PHE A 257 6.11 -0.39 16.27
N TYR A 258 6.13 0.35 15.16
CA TYR A 258 5.02 0.43 14.22
C TYR A 258 4.67 -0.95 13.67
N ALA A 259 5.67 -1.73 13.26
CA ALA A 259 5.45 -3.09 12.77
C ALA A 259 4.78 -3.99 13.81
N ALA A 260 5.23 -3.92 15.07
CA ALA A 260 4.59 -4.64 16.17
C ALA A 260 3.13 -4.22 16.34
N CYS A 261 2.81 -2.92 16.29
CA CYS A 261 1.44 -2.44 16.40
C CYS A 261 0.52 -2.91 15.27
N VAL A 262 1.03 -3.03 14.04
CA VAL A 262 0.26 -3.52 12.88
C VAL A 262 -0.02 -5.02 13.01
N LEU A 263 0.91 -5.79 13.58
CA LEU A 263 0.87 -7.25 13.60
C LEU A 263 0.20 -7.85 14.82
N PHE A 264 0.19 -7.13 15.94
CA PHE A 264 -0.24 -7.66 17.22
C PHE A 264 -1.34 -6.84 17.86
N ASP A 265 -2.27 -7.54 18.51
CA ASP A 265 -3.27 -6.93 19.37
C ASP A 265 -2.61 -6.35 20.63
N ARG A 266 -3.27 -5.32 21.19
CA ARG A 266 -2.87 -4.72 22.46
C ARG A 266 -3.04 -5.76 23.58
N GLY A 267 -1.98 -6.06 24.32
CA GLY A 267 -1.99 -7.03 25.41
C GLY A 267 -1.64 -8.46 25.00
N VAL A 268 -1.05 -8.67 23.82
CA VAL A 268 -0.37 -9.94 23.54
C VAL A 268 0.82 -10.08 24.51
N ASN A 269 0.96 -11.24 25.15
CA ASN A 269 2.05 -11.49 26.12
C ASN A 269 3.42 -11.61 25.45
N ASP A 270 3.45 -11.90 24.15
CA ASP A 270 4.68 -12.00 23.38
C ASP A 270 4.46 -11.49 21.96
N ALA A 271 5.04 -10.34 21.66
CA ALA A 271 5.01 -9.72 20.34
C ALA A 271 6.37 -10.00 19.64
N ASP A 272 6.53 -11.24 19.20
CA ASP A 272 7.72 -11.71 18.48
C ASP A 272 7.64 -11.35 17.00
N LEU A 273 8.58 -10.54 16.51
CA LEU A 273 8.74 -10.29 15.09
C LEU A 273 9.60 -11.41 14.48
N PRO A 274 9.04 -12.38 13.73
CA PRO A 274 9.72 -13.64 13.45
C PRO A 274 10.88 -13.53 12.45
N PHE A 275 10.86 -12.56 11.54
CA PHE A 275 11.94 -12.35 10.56
C PHE A 275 12.77 -11.12 10.88
N PHE A 276 12.19 -10.12 11.54
CA PHE A 276 12.94 -9.00 12.09
C PHE A 276 13.67 -9.40 13.38
N ALA A 277 14.80 -8.75 13.65
CA ALA A 277 15.54 -8.92 14.90
C ALA A 277 15.96 -10.36 15.29
N GLY A 278 15.85 -11.34 14.38
CA GLY A 278 16.08 -12.75 14.69
C GLY A 278 15.04 -13.37 15.62
N GLY A 279 13.77 -12.91 15.56
CA GLY A 279 12.70 -13.46 16.40
C GLY A 279 12.73 -12.92 17.83
N VAL A 280 13.13 -11.66 18.02
CA VAL A 280 13.20 -11.06 19.35
C VAL A 280 11.87 -10.39 19.68
N SER A 281 11.29 -10.79 20.80
CA SER A 281 10.16 -10.14 21.46
C SER A 281 10.41 -8.66 21.71
N VAL A 282 9.43 -7.83 21.37
CA VAL A 282 9.44 -6.40 21.75
C VAL A 282 9.13 -6.17 23.23
N GLU A 283 8.52 -7.15 23.89
CA GLU A 283 8.22 -7.16 25.34
C GLU A 283 9.48 -7.48 26.15
N HIS A 284 10.28 -8.45 25.68
CA HIS A 284 11.38 -9.02 26.44
C HIS A 284 12.75 -8.72 25.82
N ILE A 285 13.18 -7.46 25.88
CA ILE A 285 14.46 -7.05 25.27
C ILE A 285 15.67 -7.68 26.01
N PRO A 286 16.50 -8.52 25.33
CA PRO A 286 17.56 -9.26 25.98
C PRO A 286 18.55 -8.38 26.75
N PRO A 287 19.00 -8.79 27.97
CA PRO A 287 19.97 -8.01 28.75
C PRO A 287 21.32 -7.78 28.05
N ARG A 288 21.67 -8.63 27.06
CA ARG A 288 22.89 -8.51 26.26
C ARG A 288 22.87 -7.33 25.28
N PHE A 289 21.69 -6.79 24.97
CA PHE A 289 21.57 -5.65 24.06
C PHE A 289 22.09 -4.39 24.75
N ALA A 290 22.68 -3.50 23.97
CA ALA A 290 23.17 -2.23 24.49
C ALA A 290 22.07 -1.48 25.24
N ARG A 291 22.45 -0.82 26.35
CA ARG A 291 21.51 -0.12 27.23
C ARG A 291 21.25 1.30 26.74
N GLY A 292 20.08 1.82 27.07
CA GLY A 292 19.69 3.22 26.80
C GLY A 292 19.16 3.48 25.39
N ASP A 293 18.76 4.73 25.15
CA ASP A 293 18.04 5.21 23.97
C ASP A 293 18.86 5.27 22.66
N ARG A 294 20.11 4.82 22.72
CA ARG A 294 20.97 4.63 21.55
C ARG A 294 20.83 3.24 20.93
N ASN A 295 20.09 2.35 21.56
CA ASN A 295 19.74 1.05 21.04
C ASN A 295 18.28 1.05 20.59
N GLU A 296 18.01 0.72 19.33
CA GLU A 296 16.65 0.76 18.77
C GLU A 296 15.70 -0.15 19.53
N MET A 297 16.12 -1.36 19.91
CA MET A 297 15.25 -2.29 20.64
C MET A 297 14.85 -1.79 22.04
N ARG A 298 15.68 -0.96 22.70
CA ARG A 298 15.28 -0.27 23.94
C ARG A 298 14.24 0.81 23.69
N VAL A 299 14.31 1.49 22.55
CA VAL A 299 13.28 2.45 22.12
C VAL A 299 11.98 1.69 21.82
N VAL A 300 12.06 0.56 21.11
CA VAL A 300 10.91 -0.30 20.80
C VAL A 300 10.21 -0.75 22.07
N GLY A 301 10.92 -1.36 23.02
CA GLY A 301 10.32 -1.82 24.26
C GLY A 301 9.67 -0.68 25.04
N ALA A 302 10.33 0.48 25.14
CA ALA A 302 9.73 1.63 25.83
C ALA A 302 8.46 2.16 25.14
N LEU A 303 8.40 2.17 23.81
CA LEU A 303 7.18 2.54 23.07
C LEU A 303 6.08 1.48 23.22
N TRP A 304 6.47 0.20 23.27
CA TRP A 304 5.56 -0.92 23.46
C TRP A 304 4.91 -0.86 24.84
N ASP A 305 5.70 -0.71 25.92
CA ASP A 305 5.23 -0.48 27.30
C ASP A 305 4.33 0.78 27.43
N PHE A 306 4.48 1.77 26.51
CA PHE A 306 3.58 2.93 26.49
C PHE A 306 2.23 2.61 25.85
N TYR A 307 2.19 1.65 24.93
CA TYR A 307 1.08 1.41 24.01
C TYR A 307 0.16 0.28 24.45
N ASP A 308 0.75 -0.78 24.96
CA ASP A 308 0.11 -2.06 25.16
C ASP A 308 -0.85 -2.04 26.38
N LEU A 309 -1.31 -3.21 26.82
CA LEU A 309 -2.30 -3.34 27.90
C LEU A 309 -1.78 -4.17 29.06
N ASN A 310 -0.63 -4.82 28.90
CA ASN A 310 -0.06 -5.66 29.93
C ASN A 310 0.69 -4.76 30.91
N ASN A 311 0.32 -4.88 32.19
CA ASN A 311 1.03 -4.20 33.24
C ASN A 311 2.05 -5.20 33.80
N ASP A 312 3.18 -5.31 33.11
CA ASP A 312 4.26 -6.24 33.45
C ASP A 312 5.16 -5.69 34.58
N GLY A 313 4.76 -4.57 35.18
CA GLY A 313 4.96 -4.30 36.60
C GLY A 313 4.54 -2.90 37.03
N SER A 314 5.29 -1.88 36.59
CA SER A 314 5.10 -0.48 37.00
C SER A 314 4.81 0.50 35.85
N ASP A 315 4.66 -0.05 34.65
CA ASP A 315 4.18 0.51 33.40
C ASP A 315 2.63 0.49 33.35
N GLY A 316 1.99 1.13 34.33
CA GLY A 316 0.52 1.24 34.38
C GLY A 316 -0.07 2.24 33.37
N VAL A 317 0.55 2.43 32.19
CA VAL A 317 0.11 3.39 31.17
C VAL A 317 -0.34 2.64 29.91
N SER A 318 -1.36 3.16 29.23
CA SER A 318 -1.87 2.56 27.98
C SER A 318 -2.31 3.66 27.02
N ILE A 319 -1.35 4.16 26.25
CA ILE A 319 -1.51 5.27 25.32
C ILE A 319 -2.01 4.72 23.98
N LYS A 320 -3.08 5.30 23.45
CA LYS A 320 -3.58 4.93 22.12
C LYS A 320 -2.53 5.28 21.06
N PHE A 321 -2.35 4.41 20.06
CA PHE A 321 -1.45 4.67 18.93
C PHE A 321 -1.71 6.04 18.28
N SER A 322 -2.97 6.47 18.14
CA SER A 322 -3.31 7.77 17.57
C SER A 322 -2.71 8.96 18.35
N ALA A 323 -2.57 8.85 19.68
CA ALA A 323 -1.96 9.89 20.51
C ALA A 323 -0.42 9.85 20.41
N ILE A 324 0.18 8.65 20.42
CA ILE A 324 1.61 8.44 20.15
C ILE A 324 1.98 9.03 18.78
N PHE A 325 1.18 8.71 17.76
CA PHE A 325 1.38 9.20 16.40
C PHE A 325 1.16 10.70 16.28
N LYS A 326 0.15 11.27 16.97
CA LYS A 326 -0.06 12.72 16.98
C LYS A 326 1.16 13.44 17.55
N ALA A 327 1.74 12.93 18.64
CA ALA A 327 2.99 13.48 19.19
C ALA A 327 4.16 13.37 18.20
N LEU A 328 4.28 12.25 17.47
CA LEU A 328 5.29 12.08 16.41
C LEU A 328 5.13 13.12 15.29
N ALA A 329 3.89 13.31 14.83
CA ALA A 329 3.54 14.20 13.72
C ALA A 329 3.44 15.68 14.14
N ALA A 330 3.42 16.00 15.44
CA ALA A 330 3.34 17.36 15.99
C ALA A 330 4.60 18.22 15.74
N SER A 331 5.46 17.81 14.81
CA SER A 331 6.81 18.32 14.61
C SER A 331 6.87 19.78 14.11
N ASN A 332 5.75 20.44 13.79
CA ASN A 332 5.71 21.82 13.24
C ASN A 332 6.72 22.04 12.08
N GLY A 333 6.97 20.99 11.28
CA GLY A 333 7.96 21.02 10.19
C GLY A 333 9.43 20.85 10.63
N ARG A 334 9.68 20.51 11.90
CA ARG A 334 11.00 20.16 12.44
C ARG A 334 10.96 18.74 13.01
N PRO A 335 11.57 17.75 12.31
CA PRO A 335 11.59 16.38 12.78
C PRO A 335 12.05 16.26 14.23
N ILE A 336 11.41 15.36 14.98
CA ILE A 336 11.79 15.08 16.36
C ILE A 336 13.15 14.39 16.35
N ALA A 337 14.17 15.09 16.84
CA ALA A 337 15.56 14.72 16.64
C ALA A 337 15.99 13.43 17.34
N ASP A 338 15.31 13.04 18.42
CA ASP A 338 15.60 11.84 19.20
C ASP A 338 14.41 11.40 20.07
N PHE A 339 14.52 10.19 20.62
CA PHE A 339 13.48 9.60 21.45
C PHE A 339 13.19 10.41 22.73
N GLU A 340 14.19 11.05 23.34
CA GLU A 340 13.98 11.86 24.54
C GLU A 340 13.06 13.05 24.22
N SER A 341 13.32 13.73 23.10
CA SER A 341 12.49 14.85 22.65
C SER A 341 11.06 14.40 22.34
N PHE A 342 10.91 13.21 21.75
CA PHE A 342 9.59 12.59 21.51
C PHE A 342 8.83 12.35 22.81
N VAL A 343 9.46 11.74 23.82
CA VAL A 343 8.83 11.46 25.12
C VAL A 343 8.32 12.74 25.77
N MET A 344 9.08 13.83 25.71
CA MET A 344 8.66 15.12 26.28
C MET A 344 7.45 15.70 25.55
N LEU A 345 7.41 15.59 24.23
CA LEU A 345 6.26 16.01 23.43
C LEU A 345 5.03 15.13 23.72
N LEU A 346 5.22 13.82 23.84
CA LEU A 346 4.14 12.89 24.16
C LEU A 346 3.50 13.20 25.51
N VAL A 347 4.30 13.53 26.53
CA VAL A 347 3.81 13.94 27.85
C VAL A 347 2.90 15.17 27.78
N SER A 348 3.27 16.19 26.98
CA SER A 348 2.44 17.38 26.75
C SER A 348 1.20 17.04 25.92
N GLU A 349 1.36 16.27 24.84
CA GLU A 349 0.29 15.93 23.90
C GLU A 349 -0.86 15.13 24.55
N ILE A 350 -0.55 14.25 25.49
CA ILE A 350 -1.57 13.46 26.21
C ILE A 350 -2.09 14.13 27.48
N ASP A 351 -1.64 15.36 27.79
CA ASP A 351 -1.90 16.06 29.06
C ASP A 351 -1.64 15.14 30.27
N ALA A 352 -0.46 14.51 30.29
CA ALA A 352 -0.16 13.45 31.22
C ALA A 352 -0.18 13.93 32.68
N ASP A 353 -1.04 13.36 33.51
CA ASP A 353 -0.98 13.63 34.96
C ASP A 353 0.32 13.09 35.60
N ALA A 354 0.55 13.44 36.87
CA ALA A 354 1.76 13.01 37.58
C ALA A 354 1.87 11.48 37.73
N GLY A 355 0.76 10.75 37.77
CA GLY A 355 0.72 9.29 37.78
C GLY A 355 1.16 8.72 36.45
N THR A 356 0.60 9.21 35.35
CA THR A 356 0.95 8.84 33.98
C THR A 356 2.44 9.08 33.71
N VAL A 357 2.98 10.25 34.09
CA VAL A 357 4.42 10.55 33.93
C VAL A 357 5.28 9.56 34.74
N ARG A 358 4.84 9.15 35.93
CA ARG A 358 5.56 8.14 36.73
C ARG A 358 5.55 6.77 36.08
N ALA A 359 4.42 6.35 35.51
CA ALA A 359 4.30 5.09 34.79
C ALA A 359 5.17 5.08 33.52
N MET A 360 5.12 6.14 32.70
CA MET A 360 6.01 6.28 31.54
C MET A 360 7.50 6.25 31.94
N HIS A 361 7.86 6.92 33.04
CA HIS A 361 9.23 6.86 33.54
C HIS A 361 9.62 5.45 34.06
N ALA A 362 8.68 4.67 34.59
CA ALA A 362 8.94 3.29 34.98
C ALA A 362 9.21 2.41 33.76
N ALA A 363 8.37 2.49 32.71
CA ALA A 363 8.56 1.84 31.41
C ALA A 363 9.93 2.16 30.79
N LEU A 364 10.33 3.44 30.77
CA LEU A 364 11.66 3.84 30.31
C LEU A 364 12.78 3.13 31.09
N ARG A 365 12.68 3.07 32.42
CA ARG A 365 13.70 2.41 33.25
C ARG A 365 13.71 0.89 33.08
N HIS A 366 12.55 0.28 32.89
CA HIS A 366 12.42 -1.15 32.55
C HIS A 366 13.23 -1.44 31.29
N ASN A 367 13.08 -0.58 30.28
CA ASN A 367 13.83 -0.62 29.04
C ASN A 367 15.24 0.01 29.13
N THR A 368 15.79 0.19 30.33
CA THR A 368 17.16 0.68 30.58
C THR A 368 17.46 2.10 30.07
N ILE A 369 16.42 2.89 29.79
CA ILE A 369 16.49 4.29 29.40
C ILE A 369 16.32 5.16 30.66
N ASN A 370 17.29 6.05 30.90
CA ASN A 370 17.34 6.86 32.11
C ASN A 370 17.17 8.35 31.77
N TYR A 371 15.93 8.78 31.64
CA TYR A 371 15.57 10.19 31.51
C TYR A 371 15.23 10.81 32.86
N SER A 372 15.45 12.12 32.99
CA SER A 372 15.17 12.81 34.24
C SER A 372 13.65 12.94 34.47
N MET A 373 13.14 12.35 35.55
CA MET A 373 11.77 12.57 36.02
C MET A 373 11.41 14.06 36.12
N THR A 374 12.32 14.88 36.64
CA THR A 374 12.12 16.33 36.76
C THR A 374 11.92 17.00 35.41
N LYS A 375 12.63 16.53 34.37
CA LYS A 375 12.46 17.04 32.99
C LYS A 375 11.10 16.63 32.43
N MET A 376 10.70 15.37 32.60
CA MET A 376 9.39 14.87 32.17
C MET A 376 8.24 15.61 32.87
N MET A 377 8.34 15.83 34.18
CA MET A 377 7.32 16.57 34.95
C MET A 377 7.16 18.04 34.51
N LYS A 378 8.25 18.68 34.05
CA LYS A 378 8.19 20.04 33.49
C LYS A 378 7.48 20.09 32.14
N ALA A 379 7.55 19.02 31.35
CA ALA A 379 6.92 18.96 30.03
C ALA A 379 5.38 18.98 30.09
N ARG A 380 4.77 18.60 31.23
CA ARG A 380 3.31 18.64 31.45
C ARG A 380 2.69 20.04 31.33
N GLY A 381 3.49 21.11 31.49
CA GLY A 381 3.00 22.48 31.63
C GLY A 381 3.13 23.37 30.39
N HIS A 382 3.34 22.78 29.22
CA HIS A 382 3.55 23.51 27.96
C HIS A 382 2.48 23.21 26.93
#